data_AF-A0A6G0TA68-F1
#
_entry.id   AF-A0A6G0TA68-F1
#
_cell.length_a   1.000
_cell.length_b   1.000
_cell.length_c   1.000
_cell.angle_alpha   90.00
_cell.angle_beta   90.00
_cell.angle_gamma   90.00
#
_symmetry.space_group_name_H-M   'P 1'
#
loop_
_entity.id
_entity.type
_entity.pdbx_description
1 polymer ?
#
loop_
_entity_poly.entity_id
_entity_poly.type
_entity_poly.pdbx_seq_one_letter_code
_entity_poly.pdbx_strand_id
1 'polypeptide(L)'
;MDLNNKYQNMSSDSDSKSSSLNSKVEQEELESNSPTKSRRSTSSTSNEIPTVGDIKLRNKLSENVPSGRSDDPPLLPGEKVQGVARDVTYLCPFSGPARGWLSVTNYKLYFKSLERDTQLVIEVPLGVVSRVEKVGGQSSRGENSYGIELFCKDMRNLRFGHKQENHSRRNVFEKLQQYAFPLSHSIPMFAFEYTETFPENGWNVYEPMAELKRMGVPNDTWHITKLNDGYDLCETYPAILAVPAGATDEIIRNAAAFRSRGRIPVLSWLHSESQATITRASQPLVGVGGKRCRDDERYTQLIIDANAQSHKLYIMDARPSANAIANKAKGGGYEPEDAYQNAELIFLDIHNIHVMRESLRKLKEICFPNIDETKWLSGIESTYWLKHIKCILAGACRIVDKVENHKTSVLVHCSDGWDRTAQVNKKMKQGTEKKSSGKVSGGKK
;
A
#
# COMPACT_ATOMS: atom_id res chain seq x y z
N MET A 1 36.72 -48.39 -0.80
CA MET A 1 37.32 -47.03 -0.86
C MET A 1 36.18 -46.03 -1.04
N ASP A 2 35.18 -46.02 -0.16
CA ASP A 2 35.21 -45.58 1.25
C ASP A 2 35.23 -44.04 1.32
N LEU A 3 34.12 -43.35 1.61
CA LEU A 3 33.25 -43.34 2.80
C LEU A 3 33.79 -42.47 3.95
N ASN A 4 32.87 -41.59 4.43
CA ASN A 4 32.72 -41.16 5.83
C ASN A 4 33.79 -40.20 6.41
N ASN A 5 33.48 -39.32 7.37
CA ASN A 5 32.18 -38.99 7.99
C ASN A 5 32.23 -37.60 8.66
N LYS A 6 31.09 -36.91 8.73
CA LYS A 6 30.35 -36.75 10.02
C LYS A 6 29.03 -35.98 9.84
N TYR A 7 27.94 -36.70 10.09
CA TYR A 7 26.60 -36.19 10.33
C TYR A 7 26.37 -35.93 11.84
N GLN A 8 25.14 -35.48 12.16
CA GLN A 8 24.48 -35.41 13.48
C GLN A 8 24.79 -34.17 14.34
N ASN A 9 23.82 -33.60 15.07
CA ASN A 9 22.37 -33.86 15.12
C ASN A 9 21.64 -32.62 15.70
N MET A 10 20.39 -32.39 15.31
CA MET A 10 19.20 -32.54 16.18
C MET A 10 17.94 -32.01 15.47
N SER A 11 16.95 -32.90 15.34
CA SER A 11 15.58 -32.66 14.88
C SER A 11 14.61 -32.68 16.08
N SER A 12 13.30 -32.51 15.82
CA SER A 12 12.16 -33.02 16.63
C SER A 12 12.02 -32.43 18.06
N ASP A 13 10.88 -32.42 18.77
CA ASP A 13 9.43 -32.62 18.51
C ASP A 13 8.68 -32.23 19.83
N SER A 14 7.36 -32.05 19.93
CA SER A 14 6.21 -31.97 19.00
C SER A 14 4.95 -31.47 19.79
N ASP A 15 3.77 -31.48 19.14
CA ASP A 15 2.44 -31.70 19.77
C ASP A 15 1.78 -30.63 20.69
N SER A 16 0.49 -30.76 21.05
CA SER A 16 -0.76 -30.83 20.26
C SER A 16 -1.98 -30.86 21.22
N LYS A 17 -3.21 -30.66 20.70
CA LYS A 17 -4.53 -30.97 21.33
C LYS A 17 -4.95 -30.10 22.55
N SER A 18 -6.22 -30.01 22.95
CA SER A 18 -7.55 -30.14 22.28
C SER A 18 -8.67 -29.80 23.29
N SER A 19 -9.94 -29.85 22.84
CA SER A 19 -11.21 -29.84 23.63
C SER A 19 -11.75 -28.46 24.07
N SER A 20 -13.06 -28.27 24.34
CA SER A 20 -14.31 -28.49 23.56
C SER A 20 -15.53 -28.45 24.51
N LEU A 21 -16.69 -28.02 23.99
CA LEU A 21 -18.10 -28.32 24.39
C LEU A 21 -18.98 -27.26 25.09
N ASN A 22 -20.27 -27.37 24.72
CA ASN A 22 -21.52 -26.80 25.26
C ASN A 22 -21.86 -25.30 25.01
N SER A 23 -23.13 -24.88 24.83
CA SER A 23 -24.30 -25.36 24.04
C SER A 23 -25.57 -24.55 24.40
N LYS A 24 -26.53 -24.38 23.45
CA LYS A 24 -27.90 -23.78 23.61
C LYS A 24 -27.89 -22.24 23.83
N VAL A 25 -28.90 -21.40 23.51
CA VAL A 25 -30.33 -21.43 23.09
C VAL A 25 -30.50 -20.29 22.04
N GLU A 26 -31.06 -20.43 20.83
CA GLU A 26 -32.48 -20.49 20.37
C GLU A 26 -33.25 -19.13 20.33
N GLN A 27 -34.18 -19.00 19.37
CA GLN A 27 -35.11 -17.86 19.04
C GLN A 27 -34.45 -16.60 18.42
N GLU A 28 -34.72 -16.21 17.17
CA GLU A 28 -35.98 -15.83 16.50
C GLU A 28 -36.57 -14.48 16.96
N GLU A 29 -36.47 -13.46 16.11
CA GLU A 29 -37.63 -12.67 15.67
C GLU A 29 -37.30 -11.88 14.38
N LEU A 30 -38.22 -11.90 13.42
CA LEU A 30 -38.20 -11.00 12.26
C LEU A 30 -38.88 -9.70 12.64
N GLU A 31 -38.37 -8.56 12.22
CA GLU A 31 -39.29 -7.49 11.80
C GLU A 31 -38.77 -6.66 10.63
N SER A 32 -39.56 -6.68 9.57
CA SER A 32 -39.41 -5.83 8.39
C SER A 32 -39.90 -4.42 8.69
N ASN A 33 -39.20 -3.38 8.20
CA ASN A 33 -39.86 -2.32 7.44
C ASN A 33 -38.87 -1.38 6.73
N SER A 34 -38.99 -1.29 5.40
CA SER A 34 -38.59 -0.10 4.64
C SER A 34 -39.77 0.87 4.61
N PRO A 35 -39.53 2.19 4.46
CA PRO A 35 -39.73 2.73 3.13
C PRO A 35 -38.75 3.83 2.70
N THR A 36 -38.16 3.62 1.53
CA THR A 36 -37.93 4.62 0.46
C THR A 36 -38.04 6.11 0.81
N LYS A 37 -36.91 6.82 0.78
CA LYS A 37 -36.85 8.20 0.25
C LYS A 37 -35.64 8.39 -0.65
N SER A 38 -35.90 8.71 -1.92
CA SER A 38 -34.89 9.04 -2.91
C SER A 38 -34.28 10.42 -2.61
N ARG A 39 -32.95 10.49 -2.51
CA ARG A 39 -32.20 11.73 -2.73
C ARG A 39 -30.96 11.45 -3.58
N ARG A 40 -30.96 11.97 -4.80
CA ARG A 40 -29.73 12.19 -5.59
C ARG A 40 -28.88 13.21 -4.83
N SER A 41 -27.66 12.84 -4.45
CA SER A 41 -26.63 13.76 -3.99
C SER A 41 -25.35 13.52 -4.77
N THR A 42 -25.15 14.30 -5.84
CA THR A 42 -23.87 14.39 -6.56
C THR A 42 -22.91 15.26 -5.75
N SER A 43 -22.04 14.63 -4.96
CA SER A 43 -20.95 15.32 -4.24
C SER A 43 -19.68 15.37 -5.09
N SER A 44 -19.59 16.38 -5.94
CA SER A 44 -18.31 16.78 -6.53
C SER A 44 -17.42 17.39 -5.45
N THR A 45 -16.35 16.70 -5.05
CA THR A 45 -15.34 17.26 -4.13
C THR A 45 -14.46 18.27 -4.85
N SER A 46 -14.85 19.55 -4.79
CA SER A 46 -13.93 20.67 -4.98
C SER A 46 -13.04 20.80 -3.75
N ASN A 47 -11.72 20.79 -3.94
CA ASN A 47 -10.77 21.10 -2.87
C ASN A 47 -10.79 22.61 -2.61
N GLU A 48 -11.59 23.06 -1.66
CA GLU A 48 -11.46 24.41 -1.12
C GLU A 48 -10.57 24.41 0.13
N ILE A 49 -9.67 25.39 0.18
CA ILE A 49 -8.74 25.60 1.28
C ILE A 49 -9.52 26.30 2.40
N PRO A 50 -9.50 25.81 3.65
CA PRO A 50 -10.27 26.41 4.74
C PRO A 50 -9.83 27.85 4.98
N THR A 51 -10.79 28.73 5.23
CA THR A 51 -10.53 30.16 5.36
C THR A 51 -10.19 30.55 6.81
N VAL A 52 -9.64 31.74 7.00
CA VAL A 52 -9.25 32.28 8.32
C VAL A 52 -10.43 32.36 9.31
N GLY A 53 -11.68 32.31 8.82
CA GLY A 53 -12.88 32.21 9.66
C GLY A 53 -13.01 30.87 10.39
N ASP A 54 -12.72 29.76 9.71
CA ASP A 54 -12.92 28.39 10.23
C ASP A 54 -11.96 28.08 11.40
N ILE A 55 -10.76 28.65 11.35
CA ILE A 55 -9.76 28.56 12.43
C ILE A 55 -10.26 29.22 13.73
N LYS A 56 -11.03 30.32 13.62
CA LYS A 56 -11.55 31.03 14.80
C LYS A 56 -12.69 30.30 15.51
N LEU A 57 -13.46 29.47 14.80
CA LEU A 57 -14.55 28.71 15.42
C LEU A 57 -14.03 27.51 16.23
N ARG A 58 -12.96 26.86 15.76
CA ARG A 58 -12.30 25.74 16.47
C ARG A 58 -11.73 26.15 17.84
N ASN A 59 -11.29 27.40 18.00
CA ASN A 59 -10.75 27.92 19.25
C ASN A 59 -11.82 28.26 20.32
N LYS A 60 -13.12 28.08 20.04
CA LYS A 60 -14.21 28.39 21.00
C LYS A 60 -14.84 27.17 21.69
N LEU A 61 -14.35 25.96 21.44
CA LEU A 61 -14.91 24.71 21.98
C LEU A 61 -13.93 23.92 22.88
N SER A 62 -12.83 24.53 23.32
CA SER A 62 -11.80 23.89 24.15
C SER A 62 -11.70 24.41 25.59
N GLU A 63 -12.73 25.07 26.11
CA GLU A 63 -12.79 25.49 27.52
C GLU A 63 -13.32 24.35 28.41
N ASN A 64 -12.42 23.44 28.81
CA ASN A 64 -12.36 22.74 30.11
C ASN A 64 -11.38 21.54 30.07
N VAL A 65 -10.09 21.83 29.92
CA VAL A 65 -9.00 20.87 30.16
C VAL A 65 -8.04 21.51 31.17
N PRO A 66 -7.56 20.78 32.20
CA PRO A 66 -6.61 21.34 33.17
C PRO A 66 -5.35 21.88 32.48
N SER A 67 -4.90 23.05 32.91
CA SER A 67 -3.82 23.80 32.26
C SER A 67 -2.49 23.03 32.21
N GLY A 68 -2.17 22.48 31.04
CA GLY A 68 -0.79 22.19 30.66
C GLY A 68 0.03 23.48 30.58
N ARG A 69 1.36 23.38 30.56
CA ARG A 69 2.20 24.55 30.26
C ARG A 69 1.98 24.95 28.80
N SER A 70 2.25 26.21 28.44
CA SER A 70 2.07 26.77 27.08
C SER A 70 2.90 26.10 25.96
N ASP A 71 3.55 25.00 26.30
CA ASP A 71 4.83 24.50 25.81
C ASP A 71 4.83 22.98 25.65
N ASP A 72 3.84 22.32 26.27
CA ASP A 72 3.56 20.92 26.05
C ASP A 72 3.02 20.73 24.62
N PRO A 73 3.33 19.61 23.94
CA PRO A 73 2.83 19.36 22.60
C PRO A 73 1.29 19.28 22.59
N PRO A 74 0.60 19.76 21.54
CA PRO A 74 -0.82 19.48 21.38
C PRO A 74 -1.02 17.98 21.20
N LEU A 75 -1.88 17.37 22.02
CA LEU A 75 -2.09 15.91 22.07
C LEU A 75 -3.40 15.52 21.35
N LEU A 76 -3.35 14.47 20.53
CA LEU A 76 -4.53 13.79 20.02
C LEU A 76 -5.21 12.93 21.12
N PRO A 77 -6.50 12.57 20.98
CA PRO A 77 -7.14 11.61 21.89
C PRO A 77 -6.39 10.28 21.94
N GLY A 78 -5.92 9.90 23.14
CA GLY A 78 -5.06 8.73 23.38
C GLY A 78 -3.55 9.00 23.32
N GLU A 79 -3.14 10.18 22.85
CA GLU A 79 -1.73 10.58 22.80
C GLU A 79 -1.20 10.99 24.18
N LYS A 80 0.01 10.54 24.52
CA LYS A 80 0.65 10.71 25.83
C LYS A 80 2.12 11.05 25.66
N VAL A 81 2.63 12.04 26.38
CA VAL A 81 4.06 12.39 26.42
C VAL A 81 4.85 11.27 27.10
N GLN A 82 5.96 10.86 26.48
CA GLN A 82 6.79 9.71 26.86
C GLN A 82 8.22 10.09 27.25
N GLY A 83 8.75 11.18 26.67
CA GLY A 83 10.07 11.72 26.97
C GLY A 83 10.14 13.20 26.59
N VAL A 84 10.90 13.98 27.36
CA VAL A 84 11.10 15.42 27.13
C VAL A 84 12.56 15.76 27.38
N ALA A 85 13.16 16.53 26.47
CA ALA A 85 14.45 17.18 26.67
C ALA A 85 14.32 18.68 26.49
N ARG A 86 14.90 19.42 27.44
CA ARG A 86 15.07 20.87 27.34
C ARG A 86 16.44 21.22 26.79
N ASP A 87 16.58 22.43 26.23
CA ASP A 87 17.83 22.95 25.67
C ASP A 87 18.42 22.07 24.56
N VAL A 88 17.53 21.64 23.65
CA VAL A 88 17.89 20.90 22.44
C VAL A 88 18.02 21.88 21.29
N THR A 89 19.07 21.75 20.47
CA THR A 89 19.26 22.56 19.27
C THR A 89 18.79 21.78 18.05
N TYR A 90 17.70 22.18 17.40
CA TYR A 90 17.40 21.66 16.06
C TYR A 90 18.36 22.30 15.05
N LEU A 91 19.03 21.49 14.25
CA LEU A 91 19.91 21.96 13.18
C LEU A 91 19.12 22.01 11.87
N CYS A 92 18.46 23.14 11.60
CA CYS A 92 17.74 23.34 10.35
C CYS A 92 18.75 23.49 9.21
N PRO A 93 18.69 22.67 8.14
CA PRO A 93 19.59 22.84 7.00
C PRO A 93 19.30 24.13 6.19
N PHE A 94 18.14 24.77 6.42
CA PHE A 94 17.69 25.95 5.67
C PHE A 94 17.85 27.26 6.44
N SER A 95 17.62 27.24 7.75
CA SER A 95 17.57 28.45 8.61
C SER A 95 18.60 28.45 9.73
N GLY A 96 19.49 27.45 9.79
CA GLY A 96 20.51 27.34 10.84
C GLY A 96 20.01 26.70 12.15
N PRO A 97 20.81 26.75 13.22
CA PRO A 97 20.45 26.20 14.52
C PRO A 97 19.34 27.01 15.19
N ALA A 98 18.36 26.32 15.78
CA ALA A 98 17.33 26.92 16.64
C ALA A 98 17.27 26.13 17.97
N ARG A 99 17.28 26.83 19.12
CA ARG A 99 17.21 26.20 20.44
C ARG A 99 15.77 26.10 20.93
N GLY A 100 15.40 24.93 21.44
CA GLY A 100 14.02 24.63 21.82
C GLY A 100 13.86 23.51 22.82
N TRP A 101 12.62 23.05 22.92
CA TRP A 101 12.23 21.85 23.65
C TRP A 101 11.86 20.75 22.67
N LEU A 102 12.26 19.52 23.01
CA LEU A 102 12.01 18.33 22.22
C LEU A 102 11.20 17.33 23.06
N SER A 103 10.00 17.01 22.60
CA SER A 103 9.08 16.07 23.23
C SER A 103 8.85 14.86 22.32
N VAL A 104 8.73 13.68 22.91
CA VAL A 104 8.39 12.43 22.25
C VAL A 104 7.12 11.91 22.90
N THR A 105 6.09 11.63 22.11
CA THR A 105 4.84 11.00 22.56
C THR A 105 4.80 9.53 22.10
N ASN A 106 3.69 8.83 22.35
CA ASN A 106 3.39 7.54 21.72
C ASN A 106 3.01 7.65 20.23
N TYR A 107 2.89 8.87 19.67
CA TYR A 107 2.52 9.11 18.28
C TYR A 107 3.55 9.92 17.47
N LYS A 108 4.09 11.02 18.01
CA LYS A 108 4.96 11.97 17.31
C LYS A 108 6.17 12.41 18.12
N LEU A 109 7.19 12.87 17.41
CA LEU A 109 8.19 13.78 17.92
C LEU A 109 7.71 15.21 17.64
N TYR A 110 7.84 16.08 18.64
CA TYR A 110 7.45 17.47 18.63
C TYR A 110 8.62 18.33 19.09
N PHE A 111 9.03 19.31 18.29
CA PHE A 111 9.99 20.34 18.67
C PHE A 111 9.36 21.72 18.58
N LYS A 112 9.64 22.58 19.58
CA LYS A 112 9.20 23.98 19.63
C LYS A 112 10.39 24.86 20.03
N SER A 113 10.71 25.86 19.20
CA SER A 113 11.74 26.86 19.47
C SER A 113 11.39 27.73 20.69
N LEU A 114 12.42 28.19 21.40
CA LEU A 114 12.35 29.16 22.50
C LEU A 114 12.67 30.59 22.07
N GLU A 115 13.18 30.76 20.85
CA GLU A 115 13.55 32.06 20.30
C GLU A 115 12.28 32.84 19.93
N ARG A 116 12.10 34.02 20.53
CA ARG A 116 10.83 34.78 20.44
C ARG A 116 10.46 35.19 19.03
N ASP A 117 11.47 35.37 18.17
CA ASP A 117 11.32 35.82 16.79
C ASP A 117 11.07 34.65 15.82
N THR A 118 11.28 33.39 16.26
CA THR A 118 11.05 32.19 15.43
C THR A 118 10.04 31.25 16.10
N GLN A 119 8.77 31.32 15.67
CA GLN A 119 7.75 30.31 16.04
C GLN A 119 7.96 28.97 15.31
N LEU A 120 9.20 28.47 15.29
CA LEU A 120 9.54 27.21 14.64
C LEU A 120 8.99 26.04 15.47
N VAL A 121 8.00 25.37 14.89
CA VAL A 121 7.44 24.11 15.38
C VAL A 121 7.70 23.01 14.35
N ILE A 122 8.09 21.83 14.82
CA ILE A 122 8.34 20.67 13.97
C ILE A 122 7.59 19.48 14.55
N GLU A 123 6.64 18.96 13.78
CA GLU A 123 5.95 17.71 14.09
C GLU A 123 6.42 16.59 13.14
N VAL A 124 6.73 15.43 13.71
CA VAL A 124 7.14 14.23 12.97
C VAL A 124 6.40 13.02 13.56
N PRO A 125 5.34 12.51 12.91
CA PRO A 125 4.71 11.25 13.32
C PRO A 125 5.76 10.13 13.34
N LEU A 126 5.89 9.41 14.45
CA LEU A 126 6.98 8.45 14.65
C LEU A 126 6.97 7.32 13.61
N GLY A 127 5.79 7.01 13.05
CA GLY A 127 5.63 6.09 11.92
C GLY A 127 6.38 6.50 10.63
N VAL A 128 6.73 7.78 10.43
CA VAL A 128 7.59 8.20 9.29
C VAL A 128 9.08 8.01 9.55
N VAL A 129 9.51 7.78 10.78
CA VAL A 129 10.92 7.50 11.10
C VAL A 129 11.29 6.11 10.56
N SER A 130 12.43 6.01 9.88
CA SER A 130 13.01 4.74 9.40
C SER A 130 14.25 4.32 10.18
N ARG A 131 15.01 5.27 10.73
CA ARG A 131 16.22 5.02 11.54
C ARG A 131 16.48 6.18 12.50
N VAL A 132 16.99 5.87 13.68
CA VAL A 132 17.39 6.83 14.72
C VAL A 132 18.85 6.53 15.08
N GLU A 133 19.75 7.49 14.88
CA GLU A 133 21.19 7.33 15.13
C GLU A 133 21.69 8.33 16.20
N LYS A 134 22.73 7.93 16.94
CA LYS A 134 23.44 8.80 17.88
C LYS A 134 24.57 9.49 17.14
N VAL A 135 24.57 10.82 17.11
CA VAL A 135 25.66 11.63 16.58
C VAL A 135 26.60 11.99 17.74
N GLY A 136 27.89 11.71 17.59
CA GLY A 136 28.92 12.05 18.58
C GLY A 136 28.93 11.23 19.88
N GLY A 137 30.03 11.34 20.61
CA GLY A 137 30.33 10.61 21.85
C GLY A 137 31.16 11.46 22.83
N GLN A 138 31.81 10.81 23.80
CA GLN A 138 32.59 11.47 24.86
C GLN A 138 33.75 12.34 24.32
N SER A 139 34.30 12.00 23.15
CA SER A 139 35.38 12.75 22.49
C SER A 139 34.90 13.91 21.60
N SER A 140 33.58 14.09 21.42
CA SER A 140 33.02 15.11 20.54
C SER A 140 33.04 16.49 21.20
N ARG A 141 33.98 17.34 20.77
CA ARG A 141 34.23 18.69 21.35
C ARG A 141 33.66 19.86 20.54
N GLY A 142 33.08 19.62 19.36
CA GLY A 142 32.50 20.67 18.51
C GLY A 142 31.10 21.09 18.97
N GLU A 143 30.71 22.32 18.68
CA GLU A 143 29.35 22.79 18.92
C GLU A 143 28.33 21.92 18.16
N ASN A 144 27.23 21.54 18.81
CA ASN A 144 26.17 20.68 18.24
C ASN A 144 26.68 19.34 17.61
N SER A 145 27.88 18.88 18.02
CA SER A 145 28.49 17.63 17.55
C SER A 145 28.00 16.38 18.29
N TYR A 146 27.33 16.56 19.43
CA TYR A 146 26.68 15.50 20.21
C TYR A 146 25.16 15.63 20.05
N GLY A 147 24.46 14.56 19.67
CA GLY A 147 23.05 14.66 19.32
C GLY A 147 22.40 13.37 18.83
N ILE A 148 21.22 13.52 18.23
CA ILE A 148 20.41 12.47 17.58
C ILE A 148 20.18 12.88 16.12
N GLU A 149 20.23 11.92 15.21
CA GLU A 149 19.80 12.10 13.83
C GLU A 149 18.68 11.12 13.48
N LEU A 150 17.62 11.66 12.86
CA LEU A 150 16.44 10.92 12.40
C LEU A 150 16.48 10.84 10.88
N PHE A 151 16.40 9.63 10.37
CA PHE A 151 16.17 9.40 8.95
C PHE A 151 14.68 9.09 8.78
N CYS A 152 14.01 9.82 7.89
CA CYS A 152 12.57 9.69 7.69
C CYS A 152 12.23 9.23 6.27
N LYS A 153 11.06 8.60 6.15
CA LYS A 153 10.46 8.02 4.94
C LYS A 153 9.87 9.10 4.02
N ASP A 154 9.56 10.27 4.58
CA ASP A 154 9.03 11.47 3.91
C ASP A 154 10.16 12.38 3.35
N MET A 155 11.21 11.75 2.81
CA MET A 155 12.33 12.39 2.08
C MET A 155 13.24 13.37 2.86
N ARG A 156 12.97 13.62 4.16
CA ARG A 156 13.84 14.44 5.04
C ARG A 156 14.70 13.61 5.99
N ASN A 157 15.72 14.25 6.55
CA ASN A 157 16.40 13.86 7.79
C ASN A 157 16.32 15.04 8.77
N LEU A 158 16.33 14.77 10.07
CA LEU A 158 16.33 15.80 11.12
C LEU A 158 17.46 15.55 12.11
N ARG A 159 18.20 16.59 12.49
CA ARG A 159 19.31 16.48 13.43
C ARG A 159 19.10 17.41 14.63
N PHE A 160 19.26 16.85 15.83
CA PHE A 160 19.05 17.52 17.11
C PHE A 160 20.33 17.44 17.94
N GLY A 161 20.97 18.59 18.17
CA GLY A 161 22.08 18.75 19.11
C GLY A 161 21.58 18.69 20.55
N HIS A 162 22.30 17.94 21.40
CA HIS A 162 22.05 17.81 22.83
C HIS A 162 23.30 18.22 23.61
N LYS A 163 23.12 18.71 24.84
CA LYS A 163 24.23 18.90 25.77
C LYS A 163 24.68 17.57 26.38
N GLN A 164 25.98 17.40 26.57
CA GLN A 164 26.53 16.19 27.23
C GLN A 164 26.26 16.21 28.74
N GLU A 165 26.41 17.39 29.36
CA GLU A 165 26.31 17.68 30.79
C GLU A 165 24.99 17.22 31.43
N ASN A 166 23.87 17.37 30.72
CA ASN A 166 22.54 17.06 31.25
C ASN A 166 22.02 15.67 30.87
N HIS A 167 22.82 14.86 30.17
CA HIS A 167 22.48 13.52 29.66
C HIS A 167 21.16 13.41 28.86
N SER A 168 20.57 14.54 28.43
CA SER A 168 19.21 14.62 27.86
C SER A 168 18.98 13.74 26.63
N ARG A 169 20.05 13.48 25.86
CA ARG A 169 20.04 12.58 24.70
C ARG A 169 19.56 11.17 25.05
N ARG A 170 19.89 10.66 26.24
CA ARG A 170 19.66 9.25 26.60
C ARG A 170 18.17 8.91 26.61
N ASN A 171 17.40 9.65 27.42
CA ASN A 171 15.95 9.44 27.56
C ASN A 171 15.24 9.59 26.20
N VAL A 172 15.51 10.68 25.47
CA VAL A 172 14.89 10.94 24.17
C VAL A 172 15.23 9.84 23.15
N PHE A 173 16.49 9.38 23.08
CA PHE A 173 16.87 8.30 22.19
C PHE A 173 16.18 6.97 22.55
N GLU A 174 16.13 6.61 23.83
CA GLU A 174 15.46 5.40 24.31
C GLU A 174 13.96 5.43 23.97
N LYS A 175 13.30 6.58 24.17
CA LYS A 175 11.89 6.77 23.82
C LYS A 175 11.61 6.80 22.32
N LEU A 176 12.51 7.38 21.52
CA LEU A 176 12.41 7.31 20.06
C LEU A 176 12.56 5.89 19.54
N GLN A 177 13.50 5.10 20.05
CA GLN A 177 13.63 3.69 19.68
C GLN A 177 12.35 2.92 20.02
N GLN A 178 11.84 3.08 21.25
CA GLN A 178 10.64 2.42 21.73
C GLN A 178 9.40 2.75 20.85
N TYR A 179 9.08 4.03 20.66
CA TYR A 179 7.81 4.46 20.06
C TYR A 179 7.85 4.68 18.54
N ALA A 180 9.02 4.82 17.90
CA ALA A 180 9.13 4.76 16.43
C ALA A 180 9.14 3.34 15.88
N PHE A 181 9.55 2.35 16.69
CA PHE A 181 9.60 0.94 16.30
C PHE A 181 8.76 0.08 17.28
N PRO A 182 7.44 0.33 17.40
CA PRO A 182 6.60 -0.26 18.44
C PRO A 182 6.58 -1.80 18.38
N LEU A 183 6.49 -2.36 17.16
CA LEU A 183 6.50 -3.81 16.94
C LEU A 183 7.82 -4.47 17.37
N SER A 184 8.95 -3.78 17.20
CA SER A 184 10.28 -4.26 17.64
C SER A 184 10.45 -4.22 19.16
N HIS A 185 9.56 -3.52 19.87
CA HIS A 185 9.56 -3.38 21.33
C HIS A 185 8.31 -4.00 21.98
N SER A 186 7.54 -4.80 21.24
CA SER A 186 6.32 -5.49 21.70
C SER A 186 5.27 -4.56 22.33
N ILE A 187 5.15 -3.32 21.83
CA ILE A 187 4.10 -2.37 22.22
C ILE A 187 3.11 -2.15 21.05
N PRO A 188 1.84 -1.77 21.32
CA PRO A 188 0.87 -1.49 20.27
C PRO A 188 1.31 -0.33 19.37
N MET A 189 0.84 -0.34 18.12
CA MET A 189 0.89 0.84 17.25
C MET A 189 -0.13 1.87 17.74
N PHE A 190 0.18 3.16 17.61
CA PHE A 190 -0.73 4.25 18.03
C PHE A 190 -2.15 4.16 17.45
N ALA A 191 -2.33 3.51 16.29
CA ALA A 191 -3.66 3.24 15.71
C ALA A 191 -4.62 2.46 16.64
N PHE A 192 -4.09 1.74 17.64
CA PHE A 192 -4.89 1.04 18.67
C PHE A 192 -5.03 1.84 19.99
N GLU A 193 -4.28 2.93 20.15
CA GLU A 193 -4.41 3.86 21.29
C GLU A 193 -5.20 5.12 20.94
N TYR A 194 -5.35 5.45 19.66
CA TYR A 194 -6.08 6.62 19.16
C TYR A 194 -7.59 6.46 19.34
N THR A 195 -8.22 7.44 20.01
CA THR A 195 -9.65 7.37 20.40
C THR A 195 -10.50 8.52 19.85
N GLU A 196 -10.08 9.19 18.77
CA GLU A 196 -10.89 10.27 18.18
C GLU A 196 -12.07 9.68 17.39
N THR A 197 -13.24 10.29 17.55
CA THR A 197 -14.49 9.84 16.91
C THR A 197 -14.85 10.75 15.74
N PHE A 198 -15.15 10.16 14.60
CA PHE A 198 -15.63 10.87 13.41
C PHE A 198 -17.11 10.55 13.16
N PRO A 199 -17.90 11.47 12.58
CA PRO A 199 -19.31 11.20 12.24
C PRO A 199 -19.48 10.04 11.24
N GLU A 200 -18.50 9.86 10.35
CA GLU A 200 -18.49 8.84 9.30
C GLU A 200 -17.55 7.70 9.68
N ASN A 201 -18.03 6.45 9.57
CA ASN A 201 -17.19 5.28 9.78
C ASN A 201 -16.48 4.87 8.48
N GLY A 202 -15.19 5.22 8.37
CA GLY A 202 -14.36 4.91 7.21
C GLY A 202 -14.26 3.42 6.84
N TRP A 203 -14.49 2.50 7.79
CA TRP A 203 -14.50 1.05 7.52
C TRP A 203 -15.68 0.60 6.65
N ASN A 204 -16.78 1.36 6.64
CA ASN A 204 -18.00 1.04 5.89
C ASN A 204 -17.99 1.57 4.45
N VAL A 205 -16.93 2.29 4.03
CA VAL A 205 -16.85 2.97 2.72
C VAL A 205 -16.72 1.99 1.55
N TYR A 206 -16.11 0.82 1.77
CA TYR A 206 -15.94 -0.20 0.74
C TYR A 206 -16.70 -1.48 1.08
N GLU A 207 -17.75 -1.75 0.32
CA GLU A 207 -18.59 -2.95 0.43
C GLU A 207 -18.38 -3.79 -0.84
N PRO A 208 -17.70 -4.96 -0.76
CA PRO A 208 -17.27 -5.72 -1.95
C PRO A 208 -18.40 -6.17 -2.89
N MET A 209 -19.56 -6.53 -2.34
CA MET A 209 -20.72 -6.97 -3.13
C MET A 209 -21.36 -5.78 -3.84
N ALA A 210 -21.46 -4.61 -3.19
CA ALA A 210 -21.93 -3.39 -3.84
C ALA A 210 -21.02 -2.93 -5.00
N GLU A 211 -19.69 -3.02 -4.88
CA GLU A 211 -18.77 -2.68 -5.99
C GLU A 211 -18.90 -3.66 -7.17
N LEU A 212 -19.04 -4.97 -6.91
CA LEU A 212 -19.30 -5.95 -7.96
C LEU A 212 -20.66 -5.69 -8.64
N LYS A 213 -21.71 -5.44 -7.85
CA LYS A 213 -23.04 -5.10 -8.35
C LYS A 213 -23.06 -3.80 -9.15
N ARG A 214 -22.28 -2.78 -8.75
CA ARG A 214 -22.09 -1.52 -9.51
C ARG A 214 -21.48 -1.78 -10.89
N MET A 215 -20.57 -2.75 -11.00
CA MET A 215 -19.97 -3.18 -12.26
C MET A 215 -20.87 -4.12 -13.07
N GLY A 216 -22.08 -4.46 -12.60
CA GLY A 216 -23.00 -5.37 -13.29
C GLY A 216 -22.65 -6.85 -13.10
N VAL A 217 -22.09 -7.23 -11.95
CA VAL A 217 -21.73 -8.62 -11.59
C VAL A 217 -22.50 -9.05 -10.33
N PRO A 218 -23.09 -10.26 -10.28
CA PRO A 218 -23.03 -11.33 -11.28
C PRO A 218 -23.87 -11.04 -12.53
N ASN A 219 -23.53 -11.73 -13.62
CA ASN A 219 -24.24 -11.74 -14.90
C ASN A 219 -23.98 -13.09 -15.62
N ASP A 220 -24.44 -13.23 -16.86
CA ASP A 220 -24.36 -14.48 -17.63
C ASP A 220 -22.92 -14.96 -17.91
N THR A 221 -21.92 -14.07 -17.87
CA THR A 221 -20.50 -14.39 -18.14
C THR A 221 -19.58 -14.32 -16.91
N TRP A 222 -20.02 -13.70 -15.81
CA TRP A 222 -19.27 -13.56 -14.55
C TRP A 222 -20.11 -13.89 -13.32
N HIS A 223 -19.64 -14.82 -12.50
CA HIS A 223 -20.28 -15.18 -11.23
C HIS A 223 -19.42 -14.75 -10.03
N ILE A 224 -20.03 -14.69 -8.84
CA ILE A 224 -19.35 -14.40 -7.57
C ILE A 224 -19.23 -15.68 -6.76
N THR A 225 -18.01 -16.15 -6.53
CA THR A 225 -17.73 -17.33 -5.71
C THR A 225 -17.36 -16.94 -4.28
N LYS A 226 -17.75 -17.80 -3.33
CA LYS A 226 -17.38 -17.77 -1.90
C LYS A 226 -16.30 -18.80 -1.54
N LEU A 227 -15.63 -19.40 -2.53
CA LEU A 227 -14.56 -20.38 -2.29
C LEU A 227 -13.38 -19.88 -1.45
N ASN A 228 -13.23 -18.56 -1.30
CA ASN A 228 -12.18 -17.94 -0.49
C ASN A 228 -12.72 -17.27 0.79
N ASP A 229 -13.96 -17.55 1.22
CA ASP A 229 -14.59 -16.87 2.38
C ASP A 229 -13.81 -17.14 3.69
N GLY A 230 -13.29 -18.37 3.85
CA GLY A 230 -12.34 -18.77 4.90
C GLY A 230 -10.87 -18.49 4.58
N TYR A 231 -10.56 -17.85 3.45
CA TYR A 231 -9.21 -17.57 2.94
C TYR A 231 -8.35 -18.80 2.54
N ASP A 232 -8.92 -20.01 2.56
CA ASP A 232 -8.20 -21.27 2.26
C ASP A 232 -7.70 -21.39 0.80
N LEU A 233 -8.39 -20.78 -0.16
CA LEU A 233 -8.00 -20.81 -1.57
C LEU A 233 -6.79 -19.87 -1.82
N CYS A 234 -6.79 -18.71 -1.17
CA CYS A 234 -5.73 -17.72 -1.23
C CYS A 234 -5.81 -16.74 -0.04
N GLU A 235 -4.90 -16.93 0.93
CA GLU A 235 -4.71 -16.10 2.14
C GLU A 235 -4.52 -14.59 1.89
N THR A 236 -4.22 -14.19 0.65
CA THR A 236 -3.89 -12.79 0.29
C THR A 236 -4.88 -12.18 -0.72
N TYR A 237 -6.00 -12.87 -0.98
CA TYR A 237 -7.13 -12.39 -1.77
C TYR A 237 -8.33 -12.06 -0.86
N PRO A 238 -9.31 -11.27 -1.33
CA PRO A 238 -10.54 -11.01 -0.58
C PRO A 238 -11.40 -12.28 -0.44
N ALA A 239 -12.30 -12.27 0.53
CA ALA A 239 -13.21 -13.38 0.83
C ALA A 239 -14.10 -13.80 -0.37
N ILE A 240 -14.63 -12.82 -1.10
CA ILE A 240 -15.42 -13.06 -2.32
C ILE A 240 -14.60 -12.74 -3.57
N LEU A 241 -14.76 -13.56 -4.61
CA LEU A 241 -14.06 -13.41 -5.88
C LEU A 241 -15.05 -13.41 -7.04
N ALA A 242 -14.85 -12.52 -8.01
CA ALA A 242 -15.58 -12.54 -9.27
C ALA A 242 -14.75 -13.27 -10.35
N VAL A 243 -15.34 -14.32 -10.90
CA VAL A 243 -14.69 -15.32 -11.77
C VAL A 243 -15.61 -15.66 -12.96
N PRO A 244 -15.12 -16.24 -14.06
CA PRO A 244 -15.96 -16.56 -15.21
C PRO A 244 -17.13 -17.49 -14.83
N ALA A 245 -18.31 -17.28 -15.41
CA ALA A 245 -19.51 -18.05 -15.07
C ALA A 245 -19.34 -19.57 -15.28
N GLY A 246 -18.59 -19.98 -16.31
CA GLY A 246 -18.29 -21.39 -16.59
C GLY A 246 -17.14 -22.02 -15.79
N ALA A 247 -16.53 -21.31 -14.83
CA ALA A 247 -15.45 -21.84 -14.01
C ALA A 247 -16.02 -22.62 -12.81
N THR A 248 -15.87 -23.95 -12.81
CA THR A 248 -16.28 -24.79 -11.68
C THR A 248 -15.29 -24.70 -10.52
N ASP A 249 -15.71 -25.07 -9.31
CA ASP A 249 -14.87 -25.10 -8.11
C ASP A 249 -13.58 -25.93 -8.29
N GLU A 250 -13.64 -27.02 -9.06
CA GLU A 250 -12.48 -27.84 -9.40
C GLU A 250 -11.48 -27.08 -10.28
N ILE A 251 -11.95 -26.45 -11.37
CA ILE A 251 -11.11 -25.61 -12.25
C ILE A 251 -10.49 -24.47 -11.45
N ILE A 252 -11.26 -23.82 -10.57
CA ILE A 252 -10.81 -22.74 -9.69
C ILE A 252 -9.67 -23.21 -8.76
N ARG A 253 -9.83 -24.35 -8.08
CA ARG A 253 -8.82 -24.91 -7.16
C ARG A 253 -7.57 -25.37 -7.89
N ASN A 254 -7.70 -26.01 -9.06
CA ASN A 254 -6.57 -26.48 -9.85
C ASN A 254 -5.78 -25.32 -10.48
N ALA A 255 -6.46 -24.27 -10.96
CA ALA A 255 -5.82 -23.03 -11.39
C ALA A 255 -5.10 -22.33 -10.22
N ALA A 256 -5.69 -22.34 -9.01
CA ALA A 256 -5.05 -21.78 -7.81
C ALA A 256 -3.75 -22.53 -7.46
N ALA A 257 -3.73 -23.86 -7.53
CA ALA A 257 -2.52 -24.66 -7.34
C ALA A 257 -1.42 -24.35 -8.36
N PHE A 258 -1.76 -23.88 -9.56
CA PHE A 258 -0.81 -23.50 -10.60
C PHE A 258 -0.41 -22.01 -10.59
N ARG A 259 -1.11 -21.15 -9.83
CA ARG A 259 -0.83 -19.72 -9.71
C ARG A 259 -0.08 -19.44 -8.41
N SER A 260 1.03 -18.70 -8.49
CA SER A 260 1.86 -18.40 -7.32
C SER A 260 1.05 -17.80 -6.15
N ARG A 261 1.01 -18.52 -5.01
CA ARG A 261 0.22 -18.19 -3.80
C ARG A 261 -1.31 -18.31 -3.96
N GLY A 262 -1.82 -19.10 -4.89
CA GLY A 262 -3.28 -19.26 -5.10
C GLY A 262 -3.96 -18.08 -5.80
N ARG A 263 -3.18 -17.10 -6.29
CA ARG A 263 -3.68 -15.81 -6.80
C ARG A 263 -4.14 -15.92 -8.26
N ILE A 264 -5.23 -16.65 -8.45
CA ILE A 264 -5.88 -16.92 -9.76
C ILE A 264 -6.31 -15.63 -10.49
N PRO A 265 -6.51 -15.68 -11.81
CA PRO A 265 -7.16 -14.59 -12.55
C PRO A 265 -8.55 -14.24 -12.00
N VAL A 266 -8.69 -13.08 -11.36
CA VAL A 266 -9.99 -12.56 -10.85
C VAL A 266 -10.34 -11.21 -11.45
N LEU A 267 -11.63 -10.95 -11.62
CA LEU A 267 -12.14 -9.69 -12.19
C LEU A 267 -11.76 -8.50 -11.30
N SER A 268 -11.22 -7.45 -11.93
CA SER A 268 -10.92 -6.16 -11.29
C SER A 268 -11.80 -5.03 -11.82
N TRP A 269 -12.24 -5.12 -13.08
CA TRP A 269 -13.14 -4.17 -13.74
C TRP A 269 -13.79 -4.79 -14.99
N LEU A 270 -15.02 -4.39 -15.31
CA LEU A 270 -15.81 -4.83 -16.45
C LEU A 270 -16.32 -3.62 -17.25
N HIS A 271 -16.14 -3.62 -18.57
CA HIS A 271 -16.66 -2.56 -19.44
C HIS A 271 -18.18 -2.73 -19.64
N SER A 272 -18.97 -1.73 -19.28
CA SER A 272 -20.44 -1.78 -19.35
C SER A 272 -20.98 -2.10 -20.75
N GLU A 273 -20.48 -1.42 -21.79
CA GLU A 273 -20.93 -1.64 -23.18
C GLU A 273 -20.33 -2.91 -23.82
N SER A 274 -18.99 -3.05 -23.86
CA SER A 274 -18.34 -4.11 -24.64
C SER A 274 -18.12 -5.43 -23.90
N GLN A 275 -18.38 -5.49 -22.59
CA GLN A 275 -18.04 -6.63 -21.72
C GLN A 275 -16.54 -7.00 -21.67
N ALA A 276 -15.66 -6.15 -22.21
CA ALA A 276 -14.22 -6.32 -22.10
C ALA A 276 -13.76 -6.17 -20.64
N THR A 277 -12.94 -7.10 -20.16
CA THR A 277 -12.58 -7.20 -18.73
C THR A 277 -11.13 -6.86 -18.44
N ILE A 278 -10.87 -6.31 -17.25
CA ILE A 278 -9.54 -6.34 -16.63
C ILE A 278 -9.56 -7.40 -15.54
N THR A 279 -8.80 -8.47 -15.72
CA THR A 279 -8.54 -9.50 -14.70
C THR A 279 -7.13 -9.33 -14.12
N ARG A 280 -6.90 -9.87 -12.91
CA ARG A 280 -5.60 -9.82 -12.23
C ARG A 280 -5.20 -11.16 -11.65
N ALA A 281 -3.90 -11.49 -11.69
CA ALA A 281 -3.34 -12.72 -11.13
C ALA A 281 -1.91 -12.54 -10.62
N SER A 282 -1.34 -13.61 -10.06
CA SER A 282 0.12 -13.85 -10.03
C SER A 282 0.61 -14.55 -11.31
N GLN A 283 1.92 -14.73 -11.43
CA GLN A 283 2.51 -15.62 -12.44
C GLN A 283 2.00 -17.08 -12.34
N PRO A 284 2.00 -17.82 -13.46
CA PRO A 284 1.88 -19.28 -13.48
C PRO A 284 3.18 -19.97 -13.00
N LEU A 285 3.05 -21.20 -12.50
CA LEU A 285 4.15 -22.02 -11.96
C LEU A 285 4.73 -23.00 -13.01
N VAL A 286 5.08 -22.46 -14.18
CA VAL A 286 5.60 -23.20 -15.34
C VAL A 286 6.95 -23.88 -15.04
N GLY A 287 7.86 -23.15 -14.40
CA GLY A 287 9.21 -23.59 -14.10
C GLY A 287 10.09 -23.89 -15.32
N VAL A 288 11.29 -24.42 -15.05
CA VAL A 288 12.24 -24.85 -16.09
C VAL A 288 11.73 -26.01 -16.93
N GLY A 289 10.93 -26.90 -16.33
CA GLY A 289 10.38 -28.09 -16.99
C GLY A 289 9.18 -27.84 -17.90
N GLY A 290 8.75 -26.57 -18.08
CA GLY A 290 7.64 -26.25 -18.98
C GLY A 290 6.29 -26.82 -18.52
N LYS A 291 6.04 -26.87 -17.20
CA LYS A 291 4.78 -27.38 -16.64
C LYS A 291 3.60 -26.59 -17.20
N ARG A 292 2.54 -27.32 -17.51
CA ARG A 292 1.25 -26.82 -18.01
C ARG A 292 0.14 -27.20 -17.03
N CYS A 293 -0.96 -26.45 -17.05
CA CYS A 293 -2.14 -26.73 -16.24
C CYS A 293 -3.37 -26.56 -17.13
N ARG A 294 -4.02 -27.68 -17.45
CA ARG A 294 -5.21 -27.71 -18.33
C ARG A 294 -6.34 -26.84 -17.78
N ASP A 295 -6.46 -26.74 -16.45
CA ASP A 295 -7.49 -25.93 -15.81
C ASP A 295 -7.16 -24.44 -15.81
N ASP A 296 -5.90 -24.02 -15.67
CA ASP A 296 -5.52 -22.60 -15.84
C ASP A 296 -5.61 -22.15 -17.31
N GLU A 297 -5.26 -23.04 -18.25
CA GLU A 297 -5.48 -22.87 -19.69
C GLU A 297 -6.99 -22.73 -19.99
N ARG A 298 -7.83 -23.64 -19.46
CA ARG A 298 -9.30 -23.57 -19.62
C ARG A 298 -9.90 -22.34 -18.95
N TYR A 299 -9.42 -21.96 -17.77
CA TYR A 299 -9.84 -20.75 -17.06
C TYR A 299 -9.51 -19.50 -17.88
N THR A 300 -8.33 -19.47 -18.50
CA THR A 300 -7.93 -18.38 -19.38
C THR A 300 -8.82 -18.32 -20.63
N GLN A 301 -9.16 -19.47 -21.21
CA GLN A 301 -10.14 -19.54 -22.31
C GLN A 301 -11.54 -19.06 -21.86
N LEU A 302 -11.99 -19.37 -20.64
CA LEU A 302 -13.26 -18.84 -20.11
C LEU A 302 -13.29 -17.31 -20.01
N ILE A 303 -12.14 -16.64 -19.78
CA ILE A 303 -12.04 -15.17 -19.79
C ILE A 303 -12.16 -14.62 -21.23
N ILE A 304 -11.69 -15.37 -22.22
CA ILE A 304 -11.88 -15.05 -23.65
C ILE A 304 -13.35 -15.24 -24.03
N ASP A 305 -13.92 -16.39 -23.70
CA ASP A 305 -15.32 -16.76 -23.99
C ASP A 305 -16.31 -15.76 -23.38
N ALA A 306 -15.97 -15.15 -22.24
CA ALA A 306 -16.77 -14.12 -21.56
C ALA A 306 -16.87 -12.77 -22.30
N ASN A 307 -16.08 -12.56 -23.37
CA ASN A 307 -16.10 -11.34 -24.18
C ASN A 307 -16.50 -11.63 -25.64
N ALA A 308 -17.79 -11.46 -25.94
CA ALA A 308 -18.35 -11.68 -27.28
C ALA A 308 -17.82 -10.72 -28.37
N GLN A 309 -17.08 -9.66 -28.02
CA GLN A 309 -16.52 -8.69 -28.99
C GLN A 309 -15.09 -9.04 -29.44
N SER A 310 -14.39 -9.96 -28.77
CA SER A 310 -13.00 -10.28 -29.11
C SER A 310 -12.60 -11.69 -28.67
N HIS A 311 -12.24 -12.54 -29.63
CA HIS A 311 -11.74 -13.90 -29.40
C HIS A 311 -10.25 -13.94 -29.01
N LYS A 312 -9.73 -12.89 -28.36
CA LYS A 312 -8.33 -12.80 -27.89
C LYS A 312 -8.25 -12.31 -26.45
N LEU A 313 -7.16 -12.68 -25.77
CA LEU A 313 -6.77 -12.11 -24.48
C LEU A 313 -5.40 -11.45 -24.59
N TYR A 314 -5.24 -10.26 -24.02
CA TYR A 314 -3.90 -9.70 -23.83
C TYR A 314 -3.40 -9.98 -22.42
N ILE A 315 -2.33 -10.77 -22.29
CA ILE A 315 -1.66 -11.03 -21.02
C ILE A 315 -0.57 -9.98 -20.83
N MET A 316 -0.71 -9.17 -19.78
CA MET A 316 0.12 -8.00 -19.51
C MET A 316 0.99 -8.30 -18.30
N ASP A 317 2.15 -8.92 -18.54
CA ASP A 317 3.15 -9.15 -17.50
C ASP A 317 3.88 -7.84 -17.20
N ALA A 318 3.70 -7.32 -15.99
CA ALA A 318 4.32 -6.06 -15.61
C ALA A 318 5.86 -6.11 -15.58
N ARG A 319 6.50 -7.29 -15.63
CA ARG A 319 7.96 -7.45 -15.53
C ARG A 319 8.67 -7.09 -16.85
N PRO A 320 9.97 -6.76 -16.80
CA PRO A 320 10.88 -6.96 -17.93
C PRO A 320 11.02 -8.45 -18.26
N SER A 321 11.14 -8.80 -19.54
CA SER A 321 11.26 -10.19 -20.01
C SER A 321 12.38 -10.97 -19.29
N ALA A 322 13.57 -10.39 -19.14
CA ALA A 322 14.69 -11.01 -18.41
C ALA A 322 14.32 -11.40 -16.95
N ASN A 323 13.50 -10.59 -16.28
CA ASN A 323 13.03 -10.89 -14.93
C ASN A 323 11.98 -12.01 -14.93
N ALA A 324 11.13 -12.11 -15.96
CA ALA A 324 10.18 -13.20 -16.12
C ALA A 324 10.89 -14.55 -16.40
N ILE A 325 11.93 -14.54 -17.26
CA ILE A 325 12.83 -15.68 -17.50
C ILE A 325 13.53 -16.10 -16.20
N ALA A 326 14.06 -15.15 -15.42
CA ALA A 326 14.67 -15.44 -14.12
C ALA A 326 13.68 -15.99 -13.07
N ASN A 327 12.37 -15.70 -13.19
CA ASN A 327 11.33 -16.34 -12.39
C ASN A 327 11.00 -17.75 -12.89
N LYS A 328 11.02 -17.99 -14.23
CA LYS A 328 10.87 -19.33 -14.81
C LYS A 328 11.96 -20.29 -14.31
N ALA A 329 13.20 -19.80 -14.22
CA ALA A 329 14.32 -20.53 -13.60
C ALA A 329 14.09 -20.90 -12.11
N LYS A 330 13.18 -20.20 -11.41
CA LYS A 330 12.85 -20.40 -9.99
C LYS A 330 11.50 -21.11 -9.77
N GLY A 331 10.93 -21.73 -10.79
CA GLY A 331 9.64 -22.44 -10.69
C GLY A 331 8.39 -21.60 -10.99
N GLY A 332 8.53 -20.28 -11.14
CA GLY A 332 7.47 -19.41 -11.68
C GLY A 332 7.47 -19.42 -13.20
N GLY A 333 7.20 -18.28 -13.83
CA GLY A 333 7.30 -18.14 -15.28
C GLY A 333 6.26 -17.21 -15.87
N TYR A 334 5.88 -17.47 -17.11
CA TYR A 334 4.88 -16.74 -17.89
C TYR A 334 4.22 -17.73 -18.85
N GLU A 335 3.03 -17.39 -19.30
CA GLU A 335 2.15 -18.12 -20.19
C GLU A 335 2.80 -18.32 -21.58
N PRO A 336 3.16 -19.56 -22.00
CA PRO A 336 3.75 -19.78 -23.32
C PRO A 336 2.66 -19.90 -24.41
N GLU A 337 2.98 -19.42 -25.61
CA GLU A 337 2.05 -19.25 -26.73
C GLU A 337 1.41 -20.55 -27.23
N ASP A 338 2.11 -21.69 -27.10
CA ASP A 338 1.61 -23.02 -27.47
C ASP A 338 0.60 -23.60 -26.47
N ALA A 339 0.56 -23.07 -25.24
CA ALA A 339 -0.35 -23.48 -24.19
C ALA A 339 -1.59 -22.58 -24.11
N TYR A 340 -1.38 -21.27 -24.18
CA TYR A 340 -2.44 -20.27 -24.03
C TYR A 340 -2.86 -19.76 -25.41
N GLN A 341 -3.57 -20.62 -26.15
CA GLN A 341 -4.09 -20.28 -27.47
C GLN A 341 -4.98 -19.02 -27.40
N ASN A 342 -4.86 -18.17 -28.43
CA ASN A 342 -5.53 -16.86 -28.52
C ASN A 342 -5.13 -15.82 -27.44
N ALA A 343 -4.15 -16.12 -26.59
CA ALA A 343 -3.53 -15.14 -25.70
C ALA A 343 -2.27 -14.52 -26.31
N GLU A 344 -2.12 -13.19 -26.21
CA GLU A 344 -0.92 -12.45 -26.64
C GLU A 344 -0.20 -11.89 -25.40
N LEU A 345 1.02 -12.37 -25.12
CA LEU A 345 1.81 -11.97 -23.96
C LEU A 345 2.63 -10.70 -24.25
N ILE A 346 2.52 -9.71 -23.36
CA ILE A 346 3.19 -8.42 -23.45
C ILE A 346 3.89 -8.10 -22.13
N PHE A 347 5.21 -7.84 -22.21
CA PHE A 347 6.00 -7.31 -21.11
C PHE A 347 5.88 -5.77 -21.00
N LEU A 348 5.80 -5.24 -19.78
CA LEU A 348 5.68 -3.79 -19.50
C LEU A 348 6.94 -3.15 -18.88
N ASP A 349 8.02 -3.91 -18.70
CA ASP A 349 9.33 -3.45 -18.21
C ASP A 349 9.35 -2.76 -16.82
N ILE A 350 8.34 -3.00 -15.98
CA ILE A 350 8.27 -2.43 -14.63
C ILE A 350 9.13 -3.27 -13.67
N HIS A 351 10.23 -2.66 -13.23
CA HIS A 351 11.26 -3.29 -12.42
C HIS A 351 10.77 -3.68 -11.01
N ASN A 352 11.51 -4.53 -10.31
CA ASN A 352 11.14 -5.04 -8.99
C ASN A 352 11.30 -3.98 -7.87
N ILE A 353 10.78 -4.32 -6.68
CA ILE A 353 10.78 -3.42 -5.51
C ILE A 353 12.17 -2.94 -5.07
N HIS A 354 13.24 -3.72 -5.32
CA HIS A 354 14.60 -3.33 -4.95
C HIS A 354 15.12 -2.20 -5.83
N VAL A 355 14.82 -2.24 -7.13
CA VAL A 355 15.14 -1.16 -8.08
C VAL A 355 14.34 0.10 -7.76
N MET A 356 13.05 -0.03 -7.44
CA MET A 356 12.20 1.11 -7.05
C MET A 356 12.69 1.77 -5.75
N ARG A 357 13.11 0.97 -4.76
CA ARG A 357 13.70 1.45 -3.50
C ARG A 357 15.02 2.19 -3.72
N GLU A 358 15.88 1.66 -4.58
CA GLU A 358 17.16 2.30 -4.93
C GLU A 358 16.96 3.60 -5.70
N SER A 359 15.99 3.63 -6.62
CA SER A 359 15.60 4.85 -7.35
C SER A 359 15.13 5.96 -6.41
N LEU A 360 14.27 5.64 -5.43
CA LEU A 360 13.82 6.59 -4.41
C LEU A 360 14.96 7.04 -3.48
N ARG A 361 15.90 6.14 -3.13
CA ARG A 361 17.08 6.46 -2.33
C ARG A 361 17.94 7.53 -3.02
N LYS A 362 18.26 7.32 -4.30
CA LYS A 362 18.99 8.31 -5.12
C LYS A 362 18.24 9.64 -5.25
N LEU A 363 16.91 9.59 -5.43
CA LEU A 363 16.09 10.79 -5.49
C LEU A 363 16.16 11.60 -4.18
N LYS A 364 16.17 10.93 -3.02
CA LYS A 364 16.32 11.60 -1.72
C LYS A 364 17.66 12.36 -1.63
N GLU A 365 18.74 11.75 -2.10
CA GLU A 365 20.10 12.33 -2.01
C GLU A 365 20.28 13.59 -2.84
N ILE A 366 19.61 13.72 -3.99
CA ILE A 366 19.69 14.92 -4.84
C ILE A 366 18.67 16.00 -4.49
N CYS A 367 17.63 15.67 -3.71
CA CYS A 367 16.55 16.59 -3.33
C CYS A 367 16.66 17.13 -1.90
N PHE A 368 17.44 16.51 -1.01
CA PHE A 368 17.53 16.91 0.40
C PHE A 368 18.95 16.79 0.96
N PRO A 369 19.47 17.81 1.68
CA PRO A 369 18.80 19.07 2.01
C PRO A 369 18.80 20.09 0.86
N ASN A 370 19.87 20.14 0.07
CA ASN A 370 20.10 21.20 -0.93
C ASN A 370 20.17 20.58 -2.33
N ILE A 371 19.61 21.28 -3.31
CA ILE A 371 19.64 20.89 -4.73
C ILE A 371 20.87 21.51 -5.40
N ASP A 372 21.62 20.71 -6.15
CA ASP A 372 22.65 21.21 -7.09
C ASP A 372 21.97 21.55 -8.42
N GLU A 373 21.57 22.81 -8.58
CA GLU A 373 20.92 23.34 -9.79
C GLU A 373 21.75 23.08 -11.06
N THR A 374 23.09 23.07 -10.97
CA THR A 374 23.97 22.85 -12.13
C THR A 374 23.91 21.42 -12.65
N LYS A 375 23.51 20.47 -11.80
CA LYS A 375 23.39 19.04 -12.13
C LYS A 375 21.96 18.52 -11.97
N TRP A 376 20.96 19.38 -11.83
CA TRP A 376 19.60 18.96 -11.50
C TRP A 376 19.04 17.93 -12.48
N LEU A 377 19.11 18.21 -13.79
CA LEU A 377 18.53 17.35 -14.82
C LEU A 377 19.25 15.99 -14.94
N SER A 378 20.59 15.99 -14.95
CA SER A 378 21.39 14.76 -15.02
C SER A 378 21.34 13.95 -13.72
N GLY A 379 21.27 14.64 -12.57
CA GLY A 379 20.98 14.06 -11.27
C GLY A 379 19.65 13.31 -11.28
N ILE A 380 18.56 13.99 -11.64
CA ILE A 380 17.22 13.41 -11.76
C ILE A 380 17.20 12.22 -12.73
N GLU A 381 17.84 12.32 -13.89
CA GLU A 381 17.95 11.20 -14.85
C GLU A 381 18.65 9.98 -14.22
N SER A 382 19.75 10.18 -13.50
CA SER A 382 20.52 9.11 -12.85
C SER A 382 19.78 8.34 -11.74
N THR A 383 18.70 8.92 -11.21
CA THR A 383 17.78 8.24 -10.28
C THR A 383 16.90 7.19 -10.98
N TYR A 384 16.65 7.36 -12.29
CA TYR A 384 15.62 6.68 -13.07
C TYR A 384 14.17 6.82 -12.55
N TRP A 385 13.90 7.68 -11.56
CA TRP A 385 12.58 7.78 -10.93
C TRP A 385 11.48 8.11 -11.95
N LEU A 386 11.68 9.16 -12.75
CA LEU A 386 10.74 9.55 -13.81
C LEU A 386 10.62 8.49 -14.91
N LYS A 387 11.69 7.72 -15.19
CA LYS A 387 11.64 6.57 -16.11
C LYS A 387 10.73 5.46 -15.58
N HIS A 388 10.81 5.13 -14.29
CA HIS A 388 9.92 4.14 -13.67
C HIS A 388 8.46 4.63 -13.61
N ILE A 389 8.22 5.91 -13.29
CA ILE A 389 6.89 6.51 -13.35
C ILE A 389 6.32 6.45 -14.79
N LYS A 390 7.14 6.76 -15.81
CA LYS A 390 6.79 6.62 -17.24
C LYS A 390 6.41 5.17 -17.58
N CYS A 391 7.19 4.17 -17.18
CA CYS A 391 6.88 2.76 -17.45
C CYS A 391 5.53 2.33 -16.83
N ILE A 392 5.26 2.71 -15.58
CA ILE A 392 3.98 2.41 -14.90
C ILE A 392 2.80 3.08 -15.63
N LEU A 393 2.95 4.35 -16.02
CA LEU A 393 1.91 5.09 -16.75
C LEU A 393 1.69 4.53 -18.16
N ALA A 394 2.76 4.25 -18.90
CA ALA A 394 2.67 3.67 -20.24
C ALA A 394 2.05 2.27 -20.21
N GLY A 395 2.39 1.44 -19.23
CA GLY A 395 1.76 0.14 -19.00
C GLY A 395 0.25 0.28 -18.77
N ALA A 396 -0.17 1.18 -17.88
CA ALA A 396 -1.59 1.48 -17.67
C ALA A 396 -2.28 1.96 -18.97
N CYS A 397 -1.68 2.91 -19.72
CA CYS A 397 -2.25 3.38 -20.98
C CYS A 397 -2.42 2.27 -22.03
N ARG A 398 -1.45 1.35 -22.18
CA ARG A 398 -1.56 0.18 -23.08
C ARG A 398 -2.73 -0.72 -22.69
N ILE A 399 -2.95 -0.92 -21.39
CA ILE A 399 -4.09 -1.70 -20.90
C ILE A 399 -5.41 -0.97 -21.19
N VAL A 400 -5.48 0.37 -21.03
CA VAL A 400 -6.72 1.14 -21.28
C VAL A 400 -7.08 1.04 -22.75
N ASP A 401 -6.09 1.20 -23.62
CA ASP A 401 -6.24 1.15 -25.07
C ASP A 401 -6.80 -0.21 -25.55
N LYS A 402 -6.30 -1.33 -25.02
CA LYS A 402 -6.82 -2.67 -25.35
C LYS A 402 -8.28 -2.87 -24.94
N VAL A 403 -8.69 -2.35 -23.78
CA VAL A 403 -10.05 -2.51 -23.25
C VAL A 403 -11.04 -1.51 -23.87
N GLU A 404 -10.65 -0.23 -23.99
CA GLU A 404 -11.51 0.87 -24.44
C GLU A 404 -11.57 0.99 -25.96
N ASN A 405 -10.45 0.90 -26.67
CA ASN A 405 -10.41 1.13 -28.12
C ASN A 405 -10.50 -0.19 -28.90
N HIS A 406 -9.81 -1.24 -28.45
CA HIS A 406 -9.83 -2.56 -29.10
C HIS A 406 -10.89 -3.53 -28.54
N LYS A 407 -11.68 -3.12 -27.53
CA LYS A 407 -12.73 -3.91 -26.89
C LYS A 407 -12.30 -5.33 -26.48
N THR A 408 -11.01 -5.53 -26.21
CA THR A 408 -10.41 -6.83 -25.90
C THR A 408 -10.15 -6.96 -24.39
N SER A 409 -10.38 -8.15 -23.84
CA SER A 409 -10.09 -8.43 -22.43
C SER A 409 -8.59 -8.49 -22.16
N VAL A 410 -8.20 -8.25 -20.91
CA VAL A 410 -6.81 -8.28 -20.44
C VAL A 410 -6.66 -9.10 -19.15
N LEU A 411 -5.52 -9.77 -19.02
CA LEU A 411 -5.05 -10.40 -17.78
C LEU A 411 -3.77 -9.73 -17.34
N VAL A 412 -3.78 -9.09 -16.17
CA VAL A 412 -2.62 -8.37 -15.63
C VAL A 412 -1.98 -9.15 -14.50
N HIS A 413 -0.70 -9.46 -14.61
CA HIS A 413 0.06 -10.10 -13.52
C HIS A 413 1.48 -9.55 -13.41
N CYS A 414 2.25 -10.07 -12.46
CA CYS A 414 3.70 -9.91 -12.40
C CYS A 414 4.30 -11.18 -11.78
N SER A 415 5.18 -11.08 -10.77
CA SER A 415 5.52 -12.24 -9.93
C SER A 415 4.35 -12.57 -8.99
N ASP A 416 4.27 -11.94 -7.82
CA ASP A 416 3.24 -12.23 -6.79
C ASP A 416 1.88 -11.54 -7.05
N GLY A 417 1.75 -10.67 -8.05
CA GLY A 417 0.46 -10.06 -8.39
C GLY A 417 -0.09 -9.01 -7.40
N TRP A 418 0.70 -8.54 -6.43
CA TRP A 418 0.29 -7.51 -5.45
C TRP A 418 0.95 -6.14 -5.64
N ASP A 419 2.16 -6.03 -6.18
CA ASP A 419 2.85 -4.72 -6.34
C ASP A 419 2.44 -4.01 -7.65
N ARG A 420 3.16 -4.32 -8.73
CA ARG A 420 3.06 -3.67 -10.05
C ARG A 420 1.68 -3.87 -10.66
N THR A 421 1.09 -5.05 -10.47
CA THR A 421 -0.29 -5.38 -10.86
C THR A 421 -1.30 -4.44 -10.19
N ALA A 422 -1.14 -4.10 -8.91
CA ALA A 422 -2.02 -3.14 -8.25
C ALA A 422 -1.79 -1.70 -8.77
N GLN A 423 -0.54 -1.32 -9.04
CA GLN A 423 -0.19 -0.01 -9.60
C GLN A 423 -0.83 0.22 -10.97
N VAL A 424 -0.65 -0.71 -11.91
CA VAL A 424 -1.19 -0.56 -13.26
C VAL A 424 -2.71 -0.73 -13.29
N ASN A 425 -3.33 -1.54 -12.40
CA ASN A 425 -4.79 -1.67 -12.34
C ASN A 425 -5.49 -0.47 -11.65
N LYS A 426 -4.90 0.15 -10.61
CA LYS A 426 -5.57 1.24 -9.87
C LYS A 426 -5.70 2.52 -10.69
N LYS A 427 -4.71 2.84 -11.52
CA LYS A 427 -4.75 4.02 -12.40
C LYS A 427 -5.81 3.92 -13.52
N MET A 428 -6.30 2.69 -13.78
CA MET A 428 -7.29 2.39 -14.83
C MET A 428 -8.66 2.93 -14.52
N LYS A 429 -9.20 2.57 -13.34
CA LYS A 429 -10.55 2.96 -12.91
C LYS A 429 -10.73 4.48 -13.02
N GLN A 430 -9.73 5.24 -12.56
CA GLN A 430 -9.71 6.71 -12.66
C GLN A 430 -9.71 7.26 -14.10
N GLY A 431 -9.16 6.52 -15.07
CA GLY A 431 -9.10 6.92 -16.49
C GLY A 431 -10.35 6.54 -17.28
N THR A 432 -10.86 5.32 -17.09
CA THR A 432 -12.06 4.82 -17.77
C THR A 432 -13.33 5.46 -17.24
N GLU A 433 -13.49 5.58 -15.91
CA GLU A 433 -14.69 6.19 -15.29
C GLU A 433 -14.82 7.68 -15.65
N LYS A 434 -13.72 8.41 -15.77
CA LYS A 434 -13.75 9.80 -16.27
C LYS A 434 -14.25 9.89 -17.70
N LYS A 435 -13.81 9.01 -18.60
CA LYS A 435 -14.27 9.01 -20.00
C LYS A 435 -15.75 8.62 -20.13
N SER A 436 -16.23 7.64 -19.36
CA SER A 436 -17.64 7.27 -19.38
C SER A 436 -18.54 8.39 -18.83
N SER A 437 -18.13 9.09 -17.76
CA SER A 437 -18.87 10.27 -17.26
C SER A 437 -18.92 11.44 -18.27
N GLY A 438 -17.91 11.58 -19.13
CA GLY A 438 -17.82 12.65 -20.13
C GLY A 438 -18.79 12.53 -21.29
N LYS A 439 -19.37 11.35 -21.55
CA LYS A 439 -20.35 11.14 -22.62
C LYS A 439 -21.79 11.54 -22.22
N VAL A 440 -22.08 11.78 -20.94
CA VAL A 440 -23.46 12.01 -20.45
C VAL A 440 -23.91 13.48 -20.55
N SER A 441 -22.99 14.44 -20.75
CA SER A 441 -23.30 15.88 -20.83
C SER A 441 -23.50 16.42 -22.26
N GLY A 442 -23.34 15.59 -23.30
CA GLY A 442 -23.40 16.00 -24.70
C GLY A 442 -24.73 15.66 -25.39
N GLY A 443 -25.88 16.15 -24.89
CA GLY A 443 -27.17 15.72 -25.44
C GLY A 443 -28.42 16.44 -24.93
N LYS A 444 -28.48 17.78 -25.04
CA LYS A 444 -29.71 18.60 -25.25
C LYS A 444 -29.39 20.10 -25.29
N LYS A 445 -29.44 20.68 -26.49
CA LYS A 445 -29.91 22.03 -26.78
C LYS A 445 -30.76 21.94 -28.04
#